data_AF-A0A6V7I8P6-F1
#
_entry.id   AF-A0A6V7I8P6-F1
#
_cell.length_a   1.000
_cell.length_b   1.000
_cell.length_c   1.000
_cell.angle_alpha   90.00
_cell.angle_beta   90.00
_cell.angle_gamma   90.00
#
_symmetry.space_group_name_H-M   'P 1'
#
loop_
_entity.id
_entity.type
_entity.pdbx_description
1 polymer ?
#
loop_
_entity_poly.entity_id
_entity_poly.type
_entity_poly.pdbx_seq_one_letter_code
_entity_poly.pdbx_strand_id
1 'polypeptide(L)' 'TWTTFGGMGGCSSEETAEAVVALAYDSGINVFDLSEAHSGHRAETQLGRILLRRCWNRSSYVVTTKIYWNT' A
#
# COMPACT_ATOMS: atom_id res chain seq x y z
N THR A 1 -12.03 -1.25 1.99
CA THR A 1 -10.76 -1.32 2.72
C THR A 1 -9.69 -1.83 1.75
N TRP A 2 -8.37 -1.79 2.04
CA TRP A 2 -7.32 -2.42 1.19
C TRP A 2 -7.56 -3.94 0.93
N THR A 3 -8.71 -4.47 1.35
CA THR A 3 -9.45 -5.59 0.75
C THR A 3 -9.49 -5.64 -0.78
N THR A 4 -9.29 -4.56 -1.54
CA THR A 4 -9.22 -4.70 -3.02
C THR A 4 -7.98 -5.48 -3.49
N PHE A 5 -6.97 -5.67 -2.62
CA PHE A 5 -5.86 -6.60 -2.87
C PHE A 5 -6.09 -7.99 -2.26
N GLY A 6 -7.19 -8.20 -1.54
CA GLY A 6 -7.43 -9.38 -0.70
C GLY A 6 -8.81 -10.05 -0.80
N GLY A 7 -9.68 -9.69 -1.76
CA GLY A 7 -11.03 -10.26 -1.86
C GLY A 7 -11.52 -10.56 -3.28
N MET A 8 -11.70 -11.87 -3.55
CA MET A 8 -12.50 -12.50 -4.63
C MET A 8 -12.38 -11.92 -6.05
N GLY A 9 -11.33 -12.33 -6.77
CA GLY A 9 -11.26 -12.24 -8.23
C GLY A 9 -9.93 -11.74 -8.78
N GLY A 10 -8.85 -12.50 -8.56
CA GLY A 10 -7.68 -12.48 -9.45
C GLY A 10 -6.91 -11.17 -9.59
N CYS A 11 -6.33 -10.65 -8.51
CA CYS A 11 -5.21 -9.69 -8.61
C CYS A 11 -4.47 -9.50 -7.27
N SER A 12 -3.96 -10.59 -6.69
CA SER A 12 -3.19 -10.58 -5.42
C SER A 12 -1.70 -10.84 -5.63
N SER A 13 -1.15 -10.47 -6.79
CA SER A 13 0.29 -10.59 -7.03
C SER A 13 1.01 -9.30 -6.58
N GLU A 14 2.26 -9.40 -6.14
CA GLU A 14 3.06 -8.22 -5.78
C GLU A 14 3.17 -7.24 -6.94
N GLU A 15 3.19 -7.76 -8.17
CA GLU A 15 3.29 -7.00 -9.41
C GLU A 15 2.05 -6.12 -9.64
N THR A 16 0.85 -6.63 -9.39
CA THR A 16 -0.37 -5.81 -9.50
C THR A 16 -0.36 -4.67 -8.47
N ALA A 17 -0.01 -4.96 -7.22
CA ALA A 17 0.05 -3.94 -6.18
C ALA A 17 1.06 -2.85 -6.53
N GLU A 18 2.23 -3.24 -7.05
CA GLU A 18 3.23 -2.30 -7.55
C GLU A 18 2.70 -1.46 -8.71
N ALA A 19 2.04 -2.06 -9.70
CA ALA A 19 1.48 -1.36 -10.85
C ALA A 19 0.42 -0.32 -10.44
N VAL A 20 -0.44 -0.65 -9.47
CA VAL A 20 -1.46 0.29 -8.96
C VAL A 20 -0.81 1.45 -8.20
N VAL A 21 0.13 1.16 -7.30
CA VAL A 21 0.83 2.20 -6.52
C VAL A 21 1.66 3.10 -7.44
N ALA A 22 2.32 2.51 -8.44
CA ALA A 22 3.05 3.22 -9.49
C ALA A 22 2.15 4.19 -10.26
N LEU A 23 1.05 3.69 -10.81
CA LEU A 23 0.10 4.50 -11.58
C LEU A 23 -0.47 5.64 -10.74
N ALA A 24 -0.80 5.38 -9.48
CA ALA A 24 -1.28 6.41 -8.55
C ALA A 24 -0.25 7.53 -8.37
N TYR A 25 1.00 7.17 -8.07
CA TYR A 25 2.10 8.12 -7.89
C TYR A 25 2.37 8.93 -9.17
N ASP A 26 2.44 8.25 -10.31
CA ASP A 26 2.68 8.89 -11.62
C ASP A 26 1.52 9.81 -12.02
N SER A 27 0.31 9.57 -11.49
CA SER A 27 -0.87 10.43 -11.66
C SER A 27 -0.93 11.60 -10.65
N GLY A 28 0.09 11.76 -9.80
CA GLY A 28 0.18 12.84 -8.82
C GLY A 28 -0.44 12.53 -7.44
N ILE A 29 -0.91 11.31 -7.20
CA ILE A 29 -1.34 10.89 -5.86
C ILE A 29 -0.12 10.69 -4.98
N ASN A 30 -0.10 11.36 -3.83
CA ASN A 30 1.02 11.31 -2.91
C ASN A 30 0.65 10.84 -1.50
N VAL A 31 -0.60 10.48 -1.22
CA VAL A 31 -1.04 9.98 0.10
C VAL A 31 -1.40 8.49 0.00
N PHE A 32 -0.77 7.66 0.82
CA PHE A 32 -1.02 6.23 0.92
C PHE A 32 -1.44 5.86 2.35
N ASP A 33 -2.68 5.42 2.52
CA ASP A 33 -3.27 5.11 3.82
C ASP A 33 -3.44 3.60 4.05
N LEU A 34 -3.04 3.14 5.22
CA LEU A 34 -3.05 1.73 5.64
C LEU A 34 -3.61 1.56 7.05
N SER A 35 -3.85 0.31 7.45
CA SER A 35 -4.17 -0.05 8.83
C SER A 35 -3.98 -1.54 9.07
N GLU A 36 -3.40 -1.88 10.23
CA GLU A 36 -3.19 -3.27 10.64
C GLU A 36 -4.51 -4.05 10.70
N ALA A 37 -5.56 -3.44 11.29
CA ALA A 37 -6.85 -4.08 11.54
C ALA A 37 -7.62 -4.39 10.25
N HIS A 38 -7.30 -3.65 9.20
CA HIS A 38 -8.02 -3.60 7.93
C HIS A 38 -7.37 -4.47 6.86
N SER A 39 -6.06 -4.70 6.96
CA SER A 39 -5.26 -5.27 5.86
C SER A 39 -4.15 -6.19 6.32
N GLY A 40 -4.01 -6.37 7.64
CA GLY A 40 -2.97 -7.16 8.26
C GLY A 40 -1.58 -6.55 8.08
N HIS A 41 -0.62 -7.12 8.79
CA HIS A 41 0.81 -6.76 8.74
C HIS A 41 1.44 -6.86 7.34
N ARG A 42 0.84 -7.68 6.45
CA ARG A 42 1.38 -7.91 5.10
C ARG A 42 1.25 -6.69 4.19
N ALA A 43 0.20 -5.88 4.34
CA ALA A 43 -0.03 -4.72 3.48
C ALA A 43 1.05 -3.64 3.67
N GLU A 44 1.45 -3.38 4.93
CA GLU A 44 2.52 -2.42 5.23
C GLU A 44 3.88 -2.91 4.70
N THR A 45 4.15 -4.21 4.84
CA THR A 45 5.36 -4.83 4.28
C THR A 45 5.40 -4.73 2.76
N GLN A 46 4.26 -5.00 2.10
CA GLN A 46 4.14 -4.94 0.64
C GLN A 46 4.32 -3.52 0.11
N LEU A 47 3.66 -2.51 0.71
CA LEU A 47 3.86 -1.11 0.34
C LEU A 47 5.32 -0.69 0.58
N GLY A 48 5.92 -1.09 1.70
CA GLY A 48 7.32 -0.79 2.00
C GLY A 48 8.29 -1.34 0.95
N ARG A 49 8.06 -2.57 0.47
CA ARG A 49 8.85 -3.16 -0.65
C ARG A 49 8.68 -2.36 -1.94
N ILE A 50 7.46 -1.97 -2.29
CA ILE A 50 7.19 -1.17 -3.49
C ILE A 50 7.92 0.18 -3.41
N LEU A 51 7.78 0.91 -2.31
CA LEU A 51 8.43 2.20 -2.12
C LEU A 51 9.96 2.10 -2.19
N LEU A 52 10.53 1.01 -1.64
CA LEU A 52 11.96 0.73 -1.73
C LEU A 52 12.40 0.43 -3.17
N ARG A 53 11.65 -0.38 -3.92
CA ARG A 53 11.96 -0.73 -5.32
C ARG A 53 11.86 0.47 -6.26
N ARG A 54 10.87 1.35 -6.05
CA ARG A 54 10.63 2.52 -6.92
C ARG A 54 11.61 3.66 -6.67
N CYS A 55 12.35 3.66 -5.55
CA CYS A 55 13.33 4.68 -5.21
C CYS A 55 12.77 6.12 -5.26
N TRP A 56 11.48 6.31 -4.96
CA TRP A 56 10.90 7.65 -4.88
C TRP A 56 11.44 8.40 -3.68
N ASN A 57 11.63 9.72 -3.82
CA ASN A 57 12.10 10.55 -2.72
C ASN A 57 11.12 10.48 -1.55
N ARG A 58 11.59 10.21 -0.33
CA ARG A 58 10.71 10.13 0.85
C ARG A 58 9.88 11.41 1.04
N SER A 59 10.39 12.58 0.64
CA SER A 59 9.65 13.84 0.74
C SER A 59 8.56 14.02 -0.32
N SER A 60 8.46 13.14 -1.32
CA SER A 60 7.45 13.26 -2.38
C SER A 60 6.13 12.56 -2.06
N TYR A 61 6.05 11.82 -0.95
CA TYR A 61 4.85 11.10 -0.54
C TYR A 61 4.62 11.11 0.97
N VAL A 62 3.37 10.83 1.34
CA VAL A 62 2.85 10.74 2.71
C VAL A 62 2.34 9.32 2.90
N VAL A 63 2.78 8.66 3.95
CA VAL A 63 2.26 7.35 4.37
C VAL A 63 1.57 7.54 5.71
N THR A 64 0.32 7.11 5.81
CA THR A 64 -0.46 7.09 7.04
C THR A 64 -0.81 5.64 7.40
N THR A 65 -0.71 5.30 8.68
CA THR A 65 -1.19 4.02 9.20
C THR A 65 -2.04 4.24 10.44
N LYS A 66 -3.01 3.34 10.67
CA LYS A 66 -3.88 3.36 11.84
C LYS A 66 -3.59 2.14 12.69
N ILE A 67 -3.13 2.42 13.91
CA ILE A 67 -2.87 1.44 14.96
C ILE A 67 -4.14 1.29 15.80
N TYR A 68 -4.53 0.05 16.06
CA TYR A 68 -5.65 -0.26 16.93
C TYR A 68 -5.30 -1.46 17.82
N TRP A 69 -5.28 -1.23 19.12
CA TRP A 69 -5.03 -2.30 20.09
C TRP A 69 -6.34 -3.03 20.41
N ASN A 70 -6.58 -4.19 19.78
CA ASN A 70 -7.62 -5.12 20.22
C ASN A 70 -7.25 -5.64 21.63
N THR A 71 -8.19 -5.58 22.57
CA THR A 71 -8.06 -6.17 23.91
C THR A 71 -8.42 -7.65 23.87
#